data_AF-A0A1J3D1G7-F1
#
_entry.id   AF-A0A1J3D1G7-F1
#
_cell.length_a   1.000
_cell.length_b   1.000
_cell.length_c   1.000
_cell.angle_alpha   90.00
_cell.angle_beta   90.00
_cell.angle_gamma   90.00
#
_symmetry.space_group_name_H-M   'P 1'
#
loop_
_entity.id
_entity.type
_entity.pdbx_description
1 polymer ?
#
loop_
_entity_poly.entity_id
_entity_poly.type
_entity_poly.pdbx_seq_one_letter_code
_entity_poly.pdbx_strand_id
1 'polypeptide(L)'
;EQGCSEEETKQAMKDLGLKRAKLYGWPNSYAFTKSMGEMLLGHYRENLPIVIIRPTIITSTFSDPFPGWIEGLKTVDSVIVPYGKGTLKCFLVDHKALCD
;
A
#
# COMPACT_ATOMS: atom_id res chain seq x y z
N GLU A 1 11.30 20.24 30.36
CA GLU A 1 11.06 19.86 28.95
C GLU A 1 9.62 19.39 28.84
N GLN A 2 8.73 20.19 28.27
CA GLN A 2 7.35 19.76 28.02
C GLN A 2 7.41 18.72 26.91
N GLY A 3 7.14 17.46 27.24
CA GLY A 3 7.08 16.39 26.26
C GLY A 3 6.03 16.70 25.21
N CYS A 4 6.40 16.56 23.93
CA CYS A 4 5.49 16.67 22.80
C CYS A 4 4.34 15.67 22.97
N SER A 5 3.13 16.06 22.57
CA SER A 5 1.96 15.16 22.63
C SER A 5 2.19 13.93 21.74
N GLU A 6 1.62 12.79 22.12
CA GLU A 6 1.72 11.55 21.34
C GLU A 6 1.21 11.74 19.90
N GLU A 7 0.13 12.51 19.74
CA GLU A 7 -0.45 12.81 18.42
C GLU A 7 0.45 13.71 17.57
N GLU A 8 1.11 14.69 18.17
CA GLU A 8 2.07 15.56 17.50
C GLU A 8 3.28 14.76 17.03
N THR A 9 3.77 13.85 17.87
CA THR A 9 4.87 12.93 17.54
C THR A 9 4.47 12.03 16.38
N LYS A 10 3.28 11.44 16.43
CA LYS A 10 2.74 10.57 15.37
C LYS A 10 2.59 11.31 14.05
N GLN A 11 2.12 12.55 14.08
CA GLN A 11 1.99 13.38 12.89
C GLN A 11 3.35 13.73 12.30
N ALA A 12 4.30 14.17 13.13
CA ALA A 12 5.67 14.45 12.70
C ALA A 12 6.34 13.23 12.05
N MET A 13 6.12 12.03 12.59
CA MET A 13 6.65 10.79 12.04
C MET A 13 6.03 10.43 10.68
N LYS A 14 4.72 10.64 10.49
CA LYS A 14 4.06 10.46 9.18
C LYS A 14 4.65 11.42 8.14
N ASP A 15 4.82 12.68 8.50
CA ASP A 15 5.35 13.71 7.60
C ASP A 15 6.80 13.42 7.23
N LEU A 16 7.61 12.99 8.19
CA LEU A 16 8.99 12.56 7.93
C LEU A 16 9.04 11.37 6.96
N GLY A 17 8.18 10.37 7.17
CA GLY A 17 8.08 9.21 6.28
C GLY A 17 7.72 9.60 4.84
N LEU A 18 6.75 10.50 4.67
CA LEU A 18 6.36 11.02 3.37
C LEU A 18 7.46 11.86 2.71
N LYS A 19 8.15 12.72 3.47
CA LYS A 19 9.29 13.50 2.97
C LYS A 19 10.41 12.60 2.47
N ARG A 20 10.76 11.54 3.21
CA ARG A 20 11.77 10.56 2.79
C ARG A 20 11.34 9.80 1.54
N ALA A 21 10.11 9.30 1.49
CA ALA A 21 9.62 8.59 0.31
C ALA A 21 9.74 9.47 -0.95
N LYS A 22 9.28 10.72 -0.88
CA LYS A 22 9.38 11.69 -1.99
C LYS A 22 10.82 12.00 -2.37
N LEU A 23 11.71 12.18 -1.39
CA LEU A 23 13.14 12.45 -1.65
C LEU A 23 13.78 11.34 -2.50
N TYR A 24 13.39 10.09 -2.28
CA TYR A 24 13.90 8.93 -3.02
C TYR A 24 13.00 8.51 -4.20
N GLY A 25 12.03 9.33 -4.60
CA GLY A 25 11.19 9.09 -5.78
C GLY A 25 10.06 8.07 -5.59
N TRP A 26 9.71 7.70 -4.35
CA TRP A 26 8.64 6.76 -4.07
C TRP A 26 7.30 7.47 -3.80
N PRO A 27 6.17 6.88 -4.25
CA PRO A 27 4.87 7.54 -4.19
C PRO A 27 4.33 7.67 -2.76
N ASN A 28 4.74 6.78 -1.84
CA ASN A 28 4.35 6.80 -0.44
C ASN A 28 5.39 6.07 0.43
N SER A 29 5.25 6.20 1.76
CA SER A 29 6.14 5.57 2.73
C SER A 29 6.08 4.05 2.71
N TYR A 30 4.95 3.44 2.32
CA TYR A 30 4.82 1.98 2.22
C TYR A 30 5.66 1.41 1.07
N ALA A 31 5.52 1.96 -0.13
CA ALA A 31 6.31 1.55 -1.30
C ALA A 31 7.80 1.76 -1.05
N PHE A 32 8.15 2.87 -0.39
CA PHE A 32 9.53 3.16 0.02
C PHE A 32 10.07 2.10 0.99
N THR A 33 9.35 1.75 2.06
CA THR A 33 9.85 0.78 3.05
C THR A 33 9.89 -0.64 2.53
N LYS A 34 8.93 -1.06 1.69
CA LYS A 34 9.00 -2.36 1.00
C LYS A 34 10.22 -2.45 0.11
N SER A 35 10.50 -1.41 -0.67
CA SER A 35 11.67 -1.38 -1.56
C SER A 35 12.99 -1.39 -0.79
N MET A 36 13.09 -0.67 0.33
CA MET A 36 14.26 -0.77 1.22
C MET A 36 14.44 -2.18 1.77
N GLY A 37 13.35 -2.86 2.14
CA GLY A 37 13.39 -4.24 2.61
C GLY A 37 13.90 -5.21 1.54
N GLU A 38 13.46 -5.05 0.29
CA GLU A 38 13.95 -5.85 -0.84
C GLU A 38 15.44 -5.59 -1.10
N MET A 39 15.90 -4.34 -1.04
CA MET A 39 17.34 -4.01 -1.14
C MET A 39 18.15 -4.68 -0.03
N LEU A 40 17.66 -4.62 1.21
CA LEU A 40 18.31 -5.25 2.35
C LEU A 40 18.42 -6.77 2.15
N LEU A 41 17.34 -7.43 1.74
CA LEU A 41 17.34 -8.86 1.41
C LEU A 41 18.29 -9.18 0.25
N GLY A 42 18.38 -8.29 -0.74
CA GLY A 42 19.33 -8.40 -1.84
C GLY A 42 20.79 -8.46 -1.37
N HIS A 43 21.15 -7.77 -0.28
CA HIS A 43 22.48 -7.85 0.31
C HIS A 43 22.78 -9.20 0.98
N TYR A 44 21.77 -9.97 1.38
CA TYR A 44 21.94 -11.28 2.05
C TYR A 44 21.84 -12.48 1.11
N ARG A 45 21.65 -12.26 -0.19
CA ARG A 45 21.41 -13.31 -1.20
C ARG A 45 22.48 -14.40 -1.28
N GLU A 46 23.72 -14.12 -0.85
CA GLU A 46 24.83 -15.07 -0.90
C GLU A 46 24.75 -16.12 0.22
N ASN A 47 24.09 -15.79 1.33
CA ASN A 47 24.00 -16.64 2.51
C ASN A 47 22.62 -17.31 2.68
N LEU A 48 21.62 -16.87 1.90
CA LEU A 48 20.25 -17.35 2.01
C LEU A 48 19.61 -17.44 0.61
N PRO A 49 19.02 -18.58 0.22
CA PRO A 49 18.21 -18.64 -0.99
C PRO A 49 16.94 -17.79 -0.81
N ILE A 50 16.82 -16.72 -1.59
CA ILE A 50 15.73 -15.74 -1.48
C ILE A 50 14.96 -15.65 -2.79
N VAL A 51 13.62 -15.65 -2.70
CA VAL A 51 12.70 -15.35 -3.81
C VAL A 51 11.78 -14.21 -3.36
N ILE A 52 11.63 -13.19 -4.21
CA ILE A 52 10.76 -12.04 -3.97
C ILE A 52 9.59 -12.11 -4.96
N ILE A 53 8.37 -12.19 -4.43
CA ILE A 53 7.14 -12.17 -5.23
C ILE A 53 6.48 -10.80 -5.05
N ARG A 54 6.15 -10.14 -6.17
CA ARG A 54 5.51 -8.81 -6.19
C ARG A 54 4.09 -8.95 -6.76
N PRO A 55 3.12 -9.34 -5.94
CA PRO A 55 1.73 -9.37 -6.39
C PRO A 55 1.21 -7.94 -6.60
N THR A 56 0.23 -7.80 -7.48
CA THR A 56 -0.57 -6.58 -7.64
C THR A 56 -1.48 -6.36 -6.43
N ILE A 57 -2.26 -5.28 -6.45
CA ILE A 57 -3.26 -4.99 -5.40
C ILE A 57 -4.19 -6.20 -5.15
N ILE A 58 -4.28 -6.63 -3.88
CA ILE A 58 -5.20 -7.66 -3.42
C ILE A 58 -6.44 -6.98 -2.83
N THR A 59 -7.60 -7.19 -3.45
CA THR A 59 -8.88 -6.59 -3.03
C THR A 59 -9.55 -7.38 -1.93
N SER A 60 -9.93 -8.63 -2.20
CA SER A 60 -10.71 -9.47 -1.30
C SER A 60 -10.01 -10.79 -1.03
N THR A 61 -10.36 -11.41 0.09
CA THR A 61 -9.83 -12.71 0.47
C THR A 61 -10.49 -13.82 -0.33
N PHE A 62 -9.69 -14.85 -0.63
CA PHE A 62 -10.18 -16.04 -1.30
C PHE A 62 -11.00 -16.93 -0.37
N SER A 63 -10.58 -17.09 0.89
CA SER A 63 -11.19 -18.05 1.82
C SER A 63 -11.31 -17.60 3.27
N ASP A 64 -10.26 -17.03 3.88
CA ASP A 64 -10.28 -16.65 5.30
C ASP A 64 -10.36 -15.12 5.42
N PRO A 65 -11.32 -14.56 6.19
CA PRO A 65 -12.33 -15.22 7.03
C PRO A 65 -13.53 -15.82 6.26
N PHE A 66 -13.83 -15.31 5.06
CA PHE A 66 -14.78 -15.90 4.11
C PHE A 66 -14.53 -15.33 2.70
N PRO A 67 -14.87 -16.05 1.62
CA PRO A 67 -14.66 -15.56 0.26
C PRO A 67 -15.30 -14.19 0.02
N GLY A 68 -14.52 -13.26 -0.51
CA GLY A 68 -14.99 -11.90 -0.80
C GLY A 68 -14.90 -10.92 0.38
N TRP A 69 -14.39 -11.33 1.55
CA TRP A 69 -14.16 -10.39 2.66
C TRP A 69 -13.10 -9.34 2.27
N ILE A 70 -13.43 -8.07 2.55
CA ILE A 70 -12.57 -6.90 2.34
C ILE A 70 -12.34 -6.22 3.69
N GLU A 71 -11.09 -6.01 4.04
CA GLU A 71 -10.73 -5.31 5.27
C GLU A 71 -10.74 -3.79 5.07
N GLY A 72 -11.81 -3.15 5.54
CA GLY A 72 -12.01 -1.71 5.43
C GLY A 72 -12.33 -1.25 4.00
N LEU A 73 -12.37 0.05 3.78
CA LEU A 73 -12.51 0.65 2.44
C LEU A 73 -11.17 1.27 2.06
N LYS A 74 -10.41 0.59 1.20
CA LYS A 74 -9.16 1.09 0.62
C LYS A 74 -9.45 1.72 -0.76
N THR A 75 -8.40 2.16 -1.44
CA THR A 75 -8.51 2.98 -2.66
C THR A 75 -9.42 2.36 -3.73
N VAL A 76 -9.20 1.09 -4.07
CA VAL A 76 -9.98 0.41 -5.13
C VAL A 76 -11.39 0.03 -4.65
N ASP A 77 -11.54 -0.27 -3.35
CA ASP A 77 -12.84 -0.66 -2.77
C ASP A 77 -13.88 0.45 -2.88
N SER A 78 -13.43 1.71 -2.91
CA SER A 78 -14.27 2.89 -3.13
C SER A 78 -15.00 2.88 -4.48
N VAL A 79 -14.50 2.14 -5.48
CA VAL A 79 -15.15 1.92 -6.77
C VAL A 79 -15.96 0.63 -6.75
N ILE A 80 -15.40 -0.44 -6.19
CA ILE A 80 -15.99 -1.78 -6.17
C ILE A 80 -17.29 -1.81 -5.37
N VAL A 81 -17.33 -1.21 -4.18
CA VAL A 81 -18.51 -1.28 -3.30
C VAL A 81 -19.72 -0.53 -3.89
N PRO A 82 -19.60 0.72 -4.37
CA PRO A 82 -20.71 1.40 -5.04
C PRO A 82 -21.17 0.72 -6.32
N TYR A 83 -20.25 0.08 -7.06
CA TYR A 83 -20.58 -0.71 -8.24
C TYR A 83 -21.40 -1.95 -7.87
N GLY A 84 -20.96 -2.72 -6.87
CA GLY A 84 -21.70 -3.87 -6.35
C GLY A 84 -23.07 -3.51 -5.76
N LYS A 85 -23.22 -2.30 -5.19
CA LYS A 85 -24.51 -1.77 -4.72
C LYS A 85 -25.40 -1.21 -5.84
N GLY A 86 -24.91 -1.13 -7.08
CA GLY A 86 -25.62 -0.53 -8.21
C GLY A 86 -25.76 1.00 -8.15
N THR A 87 -25.11 1.66 -7.18
CA THR A 87 -25.08 3.13 -7.08
C THR A 87 -24.14 3.73 -8.13
N LEU A 88 -23.05 3.04 -8.43
CA LEU A 88 -22.12 3.40 -9.50
C LEU A 88 -22.41 2.54 -10.74
N LYS A 89 -22.85 3.16 -11.84
CA LYS A 89 -23.21 2.47 -13.08
C LYS A 89 -22.03 2.22 -14.01
N CYS A 90 -21.05 3.13 -14.02
CA CYS A 90 -19.85 3.00 -14.83
C CYS A 90 -18.67 3.73 -14.17
N PHE A 91 -17.46 3.31 -14.50
CA PHE A 91 -16.22 3.94 -14.06
C PHE A 91 -15.38 4.28 -15.30
N LEU A 92 -15.07 5.55 -15.50
CA LEU A 92 -14.29 6.01 -16.65
C LEU A 92 -12.81 5.80 -16.38
N VAL A 93 -12.15 5.03 -17.24
CA VAL A 93 -10.72 4.73 -17.15
C VAL A 93 -10.09 4.98 -18.51
N ASP A 94 -8.89 5.55 -18.51
CA ASP A 94 -8.07 5.60 -19.72
C ASP A 94 -7.63 4.18 -20.08
N HIS A 95 -7.98 3.72 -21.30
CA HIS A 95 -7.60 2.40 -21.81
C HIS A 95 -6.08 2.23 -21.95
N LYS A 96 -5.31 3.32 -21.90
CA LYS A 96 -3.84 3.30 -21.91
C LYS A 96 -3.23 3.37 -20.51
N ALA A 97 -4.03 3.56 -19.47
CA ALA A 97 -3.53 3.57 -18.10
C ALA A 97 -3.05 2.17 -17.71
N LEU A 98 -1.82 2.10 -17.19
CA LEU A 98 -1.29 0.91 -16.54
C LEU A 98 -1.66 0.96 -15.07
N CYS A 99 -2.43 -0.03 -14.61
CA CYS A 99 -2.68 -0.29 -13.20
C CYS A 99 -1.86 -1.51 -12.79
N ASP A 100 -1.02 -1.34 -11.77
CA ASP A 100 -0.23 -2.37 -11.09
C ASP A 100 -0.64 -2.39 -9.60
#